data_AF-A0A1T4YJP3-F1
#
_entry.id   AF-A0A1T4YJP3-F1
#
_cell.length_a   1.000
_cell.length_b   1.000
_cell.length_c   1.000
_cell.angle_alpha   90.00
_cell.angle_beta   90.00
_cell.angle_gamma   90.00
#
_symmetry.space_group_name_H-M   'P 1'
#
loop_
_entity.id
_entity.type
_entity.pdbx_description
1 polymer ?
#
loop_
_entity_poly.entity_id
_entity_poly.type
_entity_poly.pdbx_seq_one_letter_code
_entity_poly.pdbx_strand_id
1 'polypeptide(L)'
;MNSDHSDLIKTLRTQRKLTVESVEKAVSLAHQLKHEQLYDLFRGQTNAAWRVQPTAHRCNAKAFEEARIRFQQFRHWARNQTELENYTDDQLWAIAQHYGFKTHFLDFSFCPEVAGFFACESTSGEVDQKAAIYCINSKQFLSVWNGSDNQTATVCLDPELIVFNIDNLWRLSAQCGCFIFLPGNHAHGLAAAYPEMVRIEFPWVPSHESLPRKNAIYPSQASPLEQRIDQFLHNEVIAQANNFLSSISSGPPIIHSTYTPPEEWTRISIPASEDWQSAAQGWRHRGRAPFETKDNIPVIVNNKTSKSKMLLAMRQFFSLESVVEHREKQLLFETATRMPLLYDACETWEDEAALKIILCVSRQWEGMRLYPYSDEEIHRSIMTTLSLLRIRLVEKSFRYQKKYTEKVEFCPNPKGVGAMSAGRVSKSALKRALNPHFKRAVKQMGAHLPYPFVQCPEVWLPALPTQRFSFAGLRQLLVSDLIPTQIVERGDFDGQTFPTRSLFFSPFDFAIFGPA
;
A
#
# COMPACT_ATOMS: atom_id res chain seq x y z
N MET A 1 32.74 34.29 -10.13
CA MET A 1 32.43 32.90 -9.74
C MET A 1 33.47 32.24 -8.82
N ASN A 2 34.76 32.64 -8.80
CA ASN A 2 35.77 32.00 -7.92
C ASN A 2 35.84 32.52 -6.45
N SER A 3 35.30 33.71 -6.12
CA SER A 3 35.36 34.21 -4.73
C SER A 3 34.35 33.50 -3.81
N ASP A 4 33.10 33.34 -4.25
CA ASP A 4 32.03 32.73 -3.45
C ASP A 4 32.31 31.26 -3.09
N HIS A 5 32.91 30.51 -4.02
CA HIS A 5 33.28 29.11 -3.80
C HIS A 5 34.37 28.96 -2.72
N SER A 6 35.40 29.81 -2.76
CA SER A 6 36.45 29.85 -1.74
C SER A 6 35.88 30.17 -0.36
N ASP A 7 34.93 31.10 -0.29
CA ASP A 7 34.39 31.58 0.97
C ASP A 7 33.40 30.59 1.58
N LEU A 8 32.62 29.86 0.76
CA LEU A 8 31.79 28.75 1.22
C LEU A 8 32.63 27.62 1.82
N ILE A 9 33.70 27.18 1.15
CA ILE A 9 34.60 26.14 1.67
C ILE A 9 35.27 26.60 2.98
N LYS A 10 35.74 27.85 3.07
CA LYS A 10 36.30 28.40 4.31
C LYS A 10 35.28 28.42 5.44
N THR A 11 34.03 28.77 5.13
CA THR A 11 32.94 28.80 6.11
C THR A 11 32.67 27.39 6.62
N LEU A 12 32.56 26.40 5.73
CA LEU A 12 32.29 25.00 6.10
C LEU A 12 33.42 24.37 6.94
N ARG A 13 34.66 24.82 6.78
CA ARG A 13 35.79 24.39 7.63
C ARG A 13 35.66 24.86 9.08
N THR A 14 34.96 25.97 9.32
CA THR A 14 34.86 26.61 10.64
C THR A 14 33.46 26.46 11.25
N GLN A 15 32.43 26.27 10.43
CA GLN A 15 31.04 26.19 10.83
C GLN A 15 30.36 24.99 10.16
N ARG A 16 29.87 24.06 10.99
CA ARG A 16 29.04 22.92 10.55
C ARG A 16 27.54 23.20 10.64
N LYS A 17 27.16 24.36 11.19
CA LYS A 17 25.79 24.84 11.26
C LYS A 17 25.67 26.12 10.45
N LEU A 18 24.81 26.11 9.44
CA LEU A 18 24.47 27.25 8.61
C LEU A 18 23.02 27.63 8.89
N THR A 19 22.67 28.92 8.84
CA THR A 19 21.29 29.39 9.01
C THR A 19 20.92 30.24 7.80
N VAL A 20 19.74 29.97 7.23
CA VAL A 20 19.18 30.70 6.08
C VAL A 20 17.74 31.09 6.35
N GLU A 21 17.23 32.04 5.57
CA GLU A 21 15.92 32.69 5.78
C GLU A 21 14.72 31.85 5.35
N SER A 22 14.89 30.86 4.46
CA SER A 22 13.78 30.07 3.92
C SER A 22 14.21 28.67 3.46
N VAL A 23 13.22 27.80 3.26
CA VAL A 23 13.44 26.47 2.68
C VAL A 23 13.99 26.53 1.25
N GLU A 24 13.57 27.52 0.45
CA GLU A 24 14.09 27.72 -0.92
C GLU A 24 15.59 27.99 -0.91
N LYS A 25 16.05 28.87 -0.01
CA LYS A 25 17.49 29.15 0.16
C LYS A 25 18.23 27.94 0.70
N ALA A 26 17.63 27.17 1.61
CA ALA A 26 18.24 25.96 2.15
C ALA A 26 18.44 24.89 1.07
N VAL A 27 17.43 24.65 0.24
CA VAL A 27 17.50 23.73 -0.90
C VAL A 27 18.50 24.22 -1.94
N SER A 28 18.49 25.52 -2.28
CA SER A 28 19.45 26.11 -3.21
C SER A 28 20.91 25.96 -2.74
N LEU A 29 21.15 26.17 -1.45
CA LEU A 29 22.47 25.96 -0.85
C LEU A 29 22.87 24.48 -0.88
N ALA A 30 21.95 23.56 -0.56
CA ALA A 30 22.21 22.12 -0.67
C ALA A 30 22.51 21.69 -2.12
N HIS A 31 21.85 22.28 -3.12
CA HIS A 31 22.21 22.08 -4.53
C HIS A 31 23.60 22.60 -4.86
N GLN A 32 23.97 23.79 -4.37
CA GLN A 32 25.30 24.34 -4.58
C GLN A 32 26.35 23.39 -3.98
N LEU A 33 26.16 22.93 -2.75
CA LEU A 33 27.04 21.96 -2.08
C LEU A 33 27.17 20.65 -2.87
N LYS A 34 26.08 20.19 -3.50
CA LYS A 34 26.06 19.03 -4.39
C LYS A 34 26.82 19.26 -5.67
N HIS A 35 26.56 20.38 -6.35
CA HIS A 35 27.19 20.75 -7.61
C HIS A 35 28.71 20.92 -7.44
N GLU A 36 29.13 21.50 -6.32
CA GLU A 36 30.54 21.64 -5.93
C GLU A 36 31.17 20.32 -5.44
N GLN A 37 30.42 19.21 -5.44
CA GLN A 37 30.85 17.87 -5.00
C GLN A 37 31.34 17.82 -3.54
N LEU A 38 30.90 18.77 -2.72
CA LEU A 38 31.24 18.83 -1.30
C LEU A 38 30.38 17.86 -0.48
N TYR A 39 29.11 17.69 -0.84
CA TYR A 39 28.15 16.81 -0.17
C TYR A 39 27.20 16.19 -1.20
N ASP A 40 26.78 14.94 -0.99
CA ASP A 40 25.96 14.20 -1.96
C ASP A 40 24.76 13.47 -1.33
N LEU A 41 24.71 13.38 0.00
CA LEU A 41 23.59 12.81 0.76
C LEU A 41 22.89 13.89 1.57
N PHE A 42 21.55 13.93 1.47
CA PHE A 42 20.70 14.94 2.10
C PHE A 42 19.58 14.32 2.92
N ARG A 43 19.32 14.87 4.11
CA ARG A 43 18.20 14.45 4.97
C ARG A 43 17.44 15.65 5.52
N GLY A 44 16.14 15.68 5.28
CA GLY A 44 15.23 16.64 5.89
C GLY A 44 14.82 16.28 7.30
N GLN A 45 14.67 17.28 8.16
CA GLN A 45 14.13 17.09 9.50
C GLN A 45 13.31 18.31 9.92
N THR A 46 12.05 18.06 10.27
CA THR A 46 11.07 19.10 10.62
C THR A 46 11.49 19.97 11.80
N ASN A 47 12.22 19.40 12.75
CA ASN A 47 12.71 20.12 13.92
C ASN A 47 14.22 19.91 14.07
N ALA A 48 14.97 20.99 13.93
CA ALA A 48 16.43 21.01 13.98
C ALA A 48 16.99 20.65 15.38
N ALA A 49 16.19 20.74 16.44
CA ALA A 49 16.60 20.38 17.80
C ALA A 49 16.53 18.88 18.06
N TRP A 50 15.81 18.11 17.24
CA TRP A 50 15.74 16.67 17.37
C TRP A 50 17.07 16.01 16.99
N ARG A 51 17.46 14.98 17.74
CA ARG A 51 18.61 14.13 17.39
C ARG A 51 18.34 13.39 16.08
N VAL A 52 19.38 13.23 15.27
CA VAL A 52 19.35 12.38 14.06
C VAL A 52 19.54 10.94 14.51
N GLN A 53 18.44 10.22 14.76
CA GLN A 53 18.49 8.85 15.26
C GLN A 53 17.41 7.95 14.61
N PRO A 54 17.71 6.67 14.36
CA PRO A 54 16.75 5.71 13.83
C PRO A 54 15.50 5.58 14.71
N THR A 55 14.46 4.97 14.15
CA THR A 55 13.24 4.65 14.91
C THR A 55 13.53 3.61 16.00
N ALA A 56 14.43 2.65 15.79
CA ALA A 56 14.81 1.66 16.80
C ALA A 56 15.40 2.30 18.07
N HIS A 57 16.24 3.33 17.94
CA HIS A 57 16.88 3.99 19.09
C HIS A 57 15.89 4.84 19.92
N ARG A 58 14.72 5.14 19.36
CA ARG A 58 13.66 5.90 20.04
C ARG A 58 12.65 5.01 20.77
N CYS A 59 12.71 3.70 20.55
CA CYS A 59 11.76 2.75 21.11
C CYS A 59 12.26 2.20 22.44
N ASN A 60 11.33 1.86 23.34
CA ASN A 60 11.65 1.05 24.50
C ASN A 60 11.84 -0.42 24.09
N ALA A 61 12.43 -1.23 24.98
CA ALA A 61 12.76 -2.63 24.69
C ALA A 61 11.56 -3.46 24.21
N LYS A 62 10.37 -3.23 24.79
CA LYS A 62 9.13 -3.92 24.40
C LYS A 62 8.72 -3.58 22.96
N ALA A 63 8.68 -2.29 22.63
CA ALA A 63 8.33 -1.83 21.29
C ALA A 63 9.35 -2.28 20.22
N PHE A 64 10.63 -2.37 20.59
CA PHE A 64 11.66 -2.92 19.72
C PHE A 64 11.49 -4.42 19.47
N GLU A 65 11.18 -5.19 20.51
CA GLU A 65 10.90 -6.62 20.38
C GLU A 65 9.63 -6.89 19.54
N GLU A 66 8.58 -6.09 19.72
CA GLU A 66 7.38 -6.13 18.87
C GLU A 66 7.72 -5.86 17.40
N ALA A 67 8.57 -4.86 17.13
CA ALA A 67 9.03 -4.57 15.77
C ALA A 67 9.88 -5.71 15.19
N ARG A 68 10.71 -6.36 16.01
CA ARG A 68 11.52 -7.53 15.60
C ARG A 68 10.64 -8.71 15.21
N ILE A 69 9.64 -9.04 16.02
CA ILE A 69 8.65 -10.10 15.73
C ILE A 69 7.88 -9.76 14.45
N ARG A 70 7.44 -8.51 14.31
CA ARG A 70 6.76 -8.03 13.11
C ARG A 70 7.62 -8.20 11.86
N PHE A 71 8.90 -7.83 11.94
CA PHE A 71 9.84 -8.01 10.84
C PHE A 71 10.04 -9.49 10.47
N GLN A 72 10.13 -10.39 11.45
CA GLN A 72 10.22 -11.83 11.17
C GLN A 72 9.00 -12.34 10.38
N GLN A 73 7.80 -11.86 10.71
CA GLN A 73 6.57 -12.18 9.96
C GLN A 73 6.62 -11.64 8.53
N PHE A 74 7.04 -10.37 8.38
CA PHE A 74 7.24 -9.76 7.06
C PHE A 74 8.28 -10.52 6.23
N ARG A 75 9.43 -10.88 6.83
CA ARG A 75 10.49 -11.65 6.19
C ARG A 75 9.98 -13.01 5.73
N HIS A 76 9.28 -13.75 6.59
CA HIS A 76 8.72 -15.05 6.24
C HIS A 76 7.73 -14.93 5.06
N TRP A 77 6.82 -13.94 5.13
CA TRP A 77 5.92 -13.62 4.03
C TRP A 77 6.66 -13.31 2.73
N ALA A 78 7.68 -12.45 2.79
CA ALA A 78 8.46 -11.99 1.65
C ALA A 78 9.22 -13.14 0.98
N ARG A 79 9.75 -14.10 1.76
CA ARG A 79 10.42 -15.30 1.21
C ARG A 79 9.47 -16.20 0.41
N ASN A 80 8.17 -16.11 0.64
CA ASN A 80 7.15 -16.84 -0.12
C ASN A 80 6.59 -16.03 -1.30
N GLN A 81 7.10 -14.82 -1.57
CA GLN A 81 6.74 -14.04 -2.76
C GLN A 81 7.85 -14.16 -3.80
N THR A 82 7.52 -14.62 -5.00
CA THR A 82 8.47 -14.75 -6.12
C THR A 82 9.25 -13.45 -6.39
N GLU A 83 8.61 -12.30 -6.21
CA GLU A 83 9.22 -10.98 -6.39
C GLU A 83 10.18 -10.58 -5.27
N LEU A 84 10.10 -11.20 -4.09
CA LEU A 84 10.91 -10.82 -2.91
C LEU A 84 11.85 -11.92 -2.41
N GLU A 85 11.70 -13.16 -2.89
CA GLU A 85 12.38 -14.35 -2.37
C GLU A 85 13.91 -14.22 -2.35
N ASN A 86 14.47 -13.49 -3.32
CA ASN A 86 15.92 -13.34 -3.53
C ASN A 86 16.52 -12.09 -2.86
N TYR A 87 15.71 -11.24 -2.23
CA TYR A 87 16.23 -10.05 -1.54
C TYR A 87 16.97 -10.42 -0.25
N THR A 88 18.04 -9.72 0.09
CA THR A 88 18.76 -9.90 1.36
C THR A 88 17.94 -9.37 2.53
N ASP A 89 18.30 -9.75 3.75
CA ASP A 89 17.59 -9.25 4.94
C ASP A 89 17.71 -7.72 5.09
N ASP A 90 18.83 -7.12 4.68
CA ASP A 90 19.00 -5.66 4.69
C ASP A 90 18.09 -4.98 3.68
N GLN A 91 17.93 -5.56 2.49
CA GLN A 91 16.97 -5.06 1.51
C GLN A 91 15.54 -5.16 2.02
N LEU A 92 15.19 -6.26 2.69
CA LEU A 92 13.88 -6.41 3.33
C LEU A 92 13.67 -5.39 4.46
N TRP A 93 14.71 -5.06 5.24
CA TRP A 93 14.64 -4.01 6.25
C TRP A 93 14.42 -2.62 5.65
N ALA A 94 15.08 -2.32 4.51
CA ALA A 94 14.88 -1.07 3.78
C ALA A 94 13.44 -0.94 3.27
N ILE A 95 12.89 -2.03 2.72
CA ILE A 95 11.47 -2.09 2.35
C ILE A 95 10.60 -1.84 3.59
N ALA A 96 10.82 -2.59 4.68
CA ALA A 96 10.02 -2.51 5.90
C ALA A 96 10.00 -1.10 6.50
N GLN A 97 11.12 -0.36 6.48
CA GLN A 97 11.18 1.02 6.95
C GLN A 97 10.19 1.94 6.24
N HIS A 98 10.08 1.85 4.91
CA HIS A 98 9.14 2.66 4.16
C HIS A 98 7.68 2.45 4.60
N TYR A 99 7.39 1.26 5.13
CA TYR A 99 6.08 0.88 5.65
C TYR A 99 5.94 1.05 7.17
N GLY A 100 6.83 1.83 7.78
CA GLY A 100 6.71 2.27 9.17
C GLY A 100 7.23 1.28 10.21
N PHE A 101 8.01 0.28 9.80
CA PHE A 101 8.71 -0.60 10.74
C PHE A 101 9.74 0.21 11.54
N LYS A 102 9.97 -0.21 12.78
CA LYS A 102 11.05 0.36 13.60
C LYS A 102 12.35 -0.33 13.19
N THR A 103 13.32 0.44 12.70
CA THR A 103 14.56 -0.04 12.10
C THR A 103 15.76 0.76 12.64
N HIS A 104 16.95 0.24 12.39
CA HIS A 104 18.24 0.90 12.66
C HIS A 104 18.70 1.80 11.50
N PHE A 105 17.85 2.01 10.50
CA PHE A 105 18.18 2.73 9.28
C PHE A 105 17.68 4.18 9.37
N LEU A 106 18.47 5.09 8.82
CA LEU A 106 18.15 6.50 8.64
C LEU A 106 17.94 6.79 7.15
N ASP A 107 16.80 7.33 6.79
CA ASP A 107 16.52 7.75 5.41
C ASP A 107 17.35 8.98 5.01
N PHE A 108 18.09 8.86 3.92
CA PHE A 108 18.75 9.96 3.21
C PHE A 108 18.30 9.94 1.75
N SER A 109 18.53 11.03 1.05
CA SER A 109 18.22 11.18 -0.38
C SER A 109 19.43 11.77 -1.10
N PHE A 110 19.63 11.36 -2.35
CA PHE A 110 20.55 12.06 -3.24
C PHE A 110 19.98 13.39 -3.75
N CYS A 111 18.70 13.70 -3.49
CA CYS A 111 17.97 14.84 -4.04
C CYS A 111 17.73 15.92 -2.95
N PRO A 112 18.33 17.11 -3.05
CA PRO A 112 18.11 18.20 -2.09
C PRO A 112 16.64 18.60 -1.92
N GLU A 113 15.86 18.57 -2.99
CA GLU A 113 14.43 18.91 -3.01
C GLU A 113 13.60 17.90 -2.20
N VAL A 114 13.95 16.61 -2.25
CA VAL A 114 13.32 15.57 -1.43
C VAL A 114 13.64 15.81 0.05
N ALA A 115 14.89 16.19 0.38
CA ALA A 115 15.24 16.55 1.75
C ALA A 115 14.48 17.81 2.22
N GLY A 116 14.35 18.83 1.36
CA GLY A 116 13.51 20.00 1.64
C GLY A 116 12.06 19.62 1.91
N PHE A 117 11.48 18.73 1.10
CA PHE A 117 10.13 18.20 1.30
C PHE A 117 9.99 17.56 2.69
N PHE A 118 10.88 16.63 3.07
CA PHE A 118 10.82 15.97 4.39
C PHE A 118 11.11 16.90 5.57
N ALA A 119 11.83 18.00 5.35
CA ALA A 119 12.02 19.03 6.37
C ALA A 119 10.75 19.87 6.59
N CYS A 120 9.84 19.93 5.63
CA CYS A 120 8.56 20.65 5.75
C CYS A 120 7.38 19.73 6.08
N GLU A 121 7.37 18.49 5.58
CA GLU A 121 6.29 17.51 5.79
C GLU A 121 6.17 17.14 7.29
N SER A 122 5.11 17.60 7.96
CA SER A 122 4.84 17.23 9.35
C SER A 122 3.38 17.41 9.76
N THR A 123 2.93 16.53 10.64
CA THR A 123 1.66 16.62 11.37
C THR A 123 1.80 17.32 12.73
N SER A 124 3.02 17.71 13.13
CA SER A 124 3.36 18.23 14.45
C SER A 124 4.28 19.45 14.39
N GLY A 125 4.27 20.18 13.26
CA GLY A 125 5.10 21.36 13.13
C GLY A 125 4.50 22.54 13.88
N GLU A 126 5.32 23.22 14.67
CA GLU A 126 4.93 24.43 15.39
C GLU A 126 5.34 25.66 14.58
N VAL A 127 4.50 26.69 14.59
CA VAL A 127 4.87 28.02 14.11
C VAL A 127 6.10 28.48 14.92
N ASP A 128 7.11 29.03 14.26
CA ASP A 128 8.40 29.48 14.82
C ASP A 128 9.47 28.41 15.12
N GLN A 129 9.20 27.12 14.88
CA GLN A 129 10.26 26.11 14.97
C GLN A 129 11.25 26.22 13.80
N LYS A 130 12.50 25.79 14.00
CA LYS A 130 13.48 25.64 12.93
C LYS A 130 13.45 24.23 12.37
N ALA A 131 13.40 24.11 11.05
CA ALA A 131 13.68 22.88 10.32
C ALA A 131 15.15 22.80 9.92
N ALA A 132 15.59 21.62 9.47
CA ALA A 132 16.97 21.40 9.03
C ALA A 132 17.07 20.49 7.81
N ILE A 133 18.06 20.78 6.95
CA ILE A 133 18.62 19.83 5.99
C ILE A 133 20.03 19.45 6.45
N TYR A 134 20.25 18.16 6.64
CA TYR A 134 21.56 17.59 6.94
C TYR A 134 22.26 17.15 5.65
N CYS A 135 23.54 17.44 5.54
CA CYS A 135 24.38 17.14 4.38
C CYS A 135 25.56 16.26 4.79
N ILE A 136 25.77 15.16 4.07
CA ILE A 136 26.89 14.23 4.27
C ILE A 136 27.63 14.01 2.95
N ASN A 137 28.95 13.97 3.02
CA ASN A 137 29.82 13.51 1.95
C ASN A 137 30.00 12.00 2.11
N SER A 138 29.45 11.21 1.20
CA SER A 138 29.45 9.74 1.26
C SER A 138 30.87 9.16 1.30
N LYS A 139 31.79 9.71 0.49
CA LYS A 139 33.19 9.25 0.44
C LYS A 139 33.92 9.49 1.76
N GLN A 140 33.77 10.69 2.32
CA GLN A 140 34.36 11.03 3.62
C GLN A 140 33.73 10.17 4.73
N PHE A 141 32.41 10.01 4.73
CA PHE A 141 31.70 9.18 5.70
C PHE A 141 32.22 7.74 5.70
N LEU A 142 32.33 7.13 4.51
CA LEU A 142 32.87 5.78 4.35
C LEU A 142 34.35 5.68 4.76
N SER A 143 35.16 6.73 4.52
CA SER A 143 36.58 6.72 4.91
C SER A 143 36.82 6.70 6.42
N VAL A 144 35.85 7.13 7.23
CA VAL A 144 35.95 7.06 8.70
C VAL A 144 35.87 5.61 9.20
N TRP A 145 35.09 4.77 8.52
CA TRP A 145 34.74 3.42 9.00
C TRP A 145 35.37 2.29 8.17
N ASN A 146 35.76 2.54 6.90
CA ASN A 146 36.43 1.55 6.05
C ASN A 146 37.93 1.36 6.35
N GLY A 147 38.43 1.85 7.48
CA GLY A 147 39.87 1.93 7.79
C GLY A 147 40.34 1.20 9.06
N SER A 148 39.45 0.58 9.83
CA SER A 148 39.80 -0.04 11.13
C SER A 148 39.88 -1.56 11.05
N ASP A 149 41.06 -2.08 10.71
CA ASP A 149 41.50 -3.46 10.98
C ASP A 149 41.76 -3.69 12.49
N ASN A 150 40.97 -3.04 13.37
CA ASN A 150 41.18 -3.09 14.81
C ASN A 150 40.48 -4.30 15.42
N GLN A 151 41.23 -5.41 15.47
CA GLN A 151 40.96 -6.65 16.20
C GLN A 151 40.91 -6.48 17.74
N THR A 152 40.37 -5.38 18.27
CA THR A 152 40.23 -5.19 19.72
C THR A 152 38.79 -5.43 20.16
N ALA A 153 38.48 -6.71 20.43
CA ALA A 153 37.65 -7.32 21.48
C ALA A 153 36.38 -6.62 22.05
N THR A 154 35.83 -5.59 21.42
CA THR A 154 34.45 -5.15 21.63
C THR A 154 33.83 -5.00 20.25
N VAL A 155 32.87 -5.86 19.90
CA VAL A 155 32.18 -5.82 18.61
C VAL A 155 31.28 -4.58 18.58
N CYS A 156 31.88 -3.41 18.37
CA CYS A 156 31.17 -2.24 17.88
C CYS A 156 30.88 -2.51 16.40
N LEU A 157 29.61 -2.55 16.03
CA LEU A 157 29.24 -2.53 14.62
C LEU A 157 29.43 -1.09 14.13
N ASP A 158 30.00 -0.94 12.94
CA ASP A 158 30.22 0.38 12.35
C ASP A 158 28.97 0.85 11.58
N PRO A 159 28.75 2.17 11.46
CA PRO A 159 27.72 2.69 10.58
C PRO A 159 28.00 2.36 9.10
N GLU A 160 26.96 1.97 8.36
CA GLU A 160 27.09 1.59 6.95
C GLU A 160 26.21 2.44 6.04
N LEU A 161 26.74 2.83 4.88
CA LEU A 161 25.95 3.45 3.81
C LEU A 161 25.38 2.36 2.90
N ILE A 162 24.07 2.32 2.81
CA ILE A 162 23.32 1.29 2.12
C ILE A 162 22.53 1.95 0.97
N VAL A 163 22.83 1.50 -0.25
CA VAL A 163 22.13 1.95 -1.46
C VAL A 163 21.56 0.73 -2.15
N PHE A 164 20.23 0.63 -2.18
CA PHE A 164 19.53 -0.44 -2.87
C PHE A 164 18.78 0.09 -4.07
N ASN A 165 18.87 -0.64 -5.18
CA ASN A 165 17.88 -0.54 -6.24
C ASN A 165 16.86 -1.66 -6.05
N ILE A 166 15.63 -1.31 -5.72
CA ILE A 166 14.54 -2.28 -5.50
C ILE A 166 13.54 -2.10 -6.65
N ASP A 167 13.58 -3.05 -7.58
CA ASP A 167 12.65 -3.09 -8.72
C ASP A 167 11.20 -3.02 -8.24
N ASN A 168 10.39 -2.20 -8.94
CA ASN A 168 9.01 -1.93 -8.55
C ASN A 168 8.85 -1.37 -7.12
N LEU A 169 9.82 -0.69 -6.50
CA LEU A 169 9.55 0.11 -5.30
C LEU A 169 9.51 1.59 -5.69
N TRP A 170 8.40 2.00 -6.29
CA TRP A 170 8.23 3.32 -6.91
C TRP A 170 8.41 4.46 -5.92
N ARG A 171 7.97 4.29 -4.67
CA ARG A 171 8.17 5.25 -3.59
C ARG A 171 9.64 5.44 -3.23
N LEU A 172 10.42 4.36 -3.10
CA LEU A 172 11.86 4.47 -2.83
C LEU A 172 12.58 5.17 -4.00
N SER A 173 12.19 4.80 -5.22
CA SER A 173 12.75 5.38 -6.46
C SER A 173 12.46 6.89 -6.54
N ALA A 174 11.21 7.29 -6.32
CA ALA A 174 10.76 8.68 -6.33
C ALA A 174 11.46 9.55 -5.26
N GLN A 175 11.84 8.93 -4.13
CA GLN A 175 12.54 9.59 -3.04
C GLN A 175 14.06 9.69 -3.27
N CYS A 176 14.58 9.10 -4.36
CA CYS A 176 16.02 8.95 -4.61
C CYS A 176 16.75 8.42 -3.35
N GLY A 177 16.12 7.44 -2.69
CA GLY A 177 16.43 7.08 -1.31
C GLY A 177 17.72 6.27 -1.16
N CYS A 178 18.41 6.51 -0.06
CA CYS A 178 19.48 5.68 0.46
C CYS A 178 19.38 5.63 2.00
N PHE A 179 20.11 4.72 2.62
CA PHE A 179 20.03 4.50 4.05
C PHE A 179 21.40 4.58 4.70
N ILE A 180 21.45 5.12 5.91
CA ILE A 180 22.57 4.89 6.81
C ILE A 180 22.09 3.93 7.90
N PHE A 181 22.70 2.75 7.97
CA PHE A 181 22.58 1.88 9.13
C PHE A 181 23.35 2.47 10.29
N LEU A 182 22.65 2.66 11.40
CA LEU A 182 23.23 3.14 12.65
C LEU A 182 22.97 2.10 13.73
N PRO A 183 23.98 1.30 14.12
CA PRO A 183 23.80 0.25 15.11
C PRO A 183 23.62 0.79 16.54
N GLY A 184 23.10 -0.07 17.42
CA GLY A 184 22.62 0.29 18.75
C GLY A 184 23.67 0.89 19.71
N ASN A 185 24.95 0.62 19.47
CA ASN A 185 26.10 1.24 20.13
C ASN A 185 26.19 2.76 19.88
N HIS A 186 25.48 3.31 18.89
CA HIS A 186 25.41 4.74 18.62
C HIS A 186 24.08 5.37 19.11
N ALA A 187 23.71 5.10 20.36
CA ALA A 187 22.46 5.58 20.98
C ALA A 187 22.35 7.13 21.03
N HIS A 188 23.46 7.86 20.95
CA HIS A 188 23.47 9.33 20.92
C HIS A 188 23.13 9.93 19.55
N GLY A 189 22.96 9.10 18.51
CA GLY A 189 22.55 9.50 17.17
C GLY A 189 23.72 9.77 16.22
N LEU A 190 23.39 9.92 14.93
CA LEU A 190 24.35 10.07 13.83
C LEU A 190 25.22 11.32 13.98
N ALA A 191 24.65 12.42 14.50
CA ALA A 191 25.42 13.66 14.73
C ALA A 191 26.57 13.49 15.72
N ALA A 192 26.41 12.61 16.72
CA ALA A 192 27.45 12.29 17.68
C ALA A 192 28.47 11.31 17.09
N ALA A 193 28.01 10.36 16.27
CA ALA A 193 28.86 9.39 15.59
C ALA A 193 29.69 10.01 14.44
N TYR A 194 29.16 11.03 13.77
CA TYR A 194 29.79 11.69 12.61
C TYR A 194 29.60 13.23 12.68
N PRO A 195 30.47 13.95 13.43
CA PRO A 195 30.37 15.41 13.60
C PRO A 195 30.67 16.25 12.35
N GLU A 196 31.24 15.64 11.30
CA GLU A 196 31.62 16.30 10.04
C GLU A 196 30.41 16.66 9.15
N MET A 197 29.22 16.17 9.51
CA MET A 197 27.94 16.52 8.91
C MET A 197 27.67 18.02 8.98
N VAL A 198 27.14 18.58 7.89
CA VAL A 198 26.67 19.96 7.86
C VAL A 198 25.16 20.02 8.07
N ARG A 199 24.70 21.00 8.85
CA ARG A 199 23.29 21.26 9.11
C ARG A 199 22.91 22.66 8.62
N ILE A 200 21.98 22.74 7.67
CA ILE A 200 21.38 23.99 7.19
C ILE A 200 20.05 24.17 7.90
N GLU A 201 19.94 25.17 8.77
CA GLU A 201 18.71 25.51 9.50
C GLU A 201 17.92 26.63 8.82
N PHE A 202 16.60 26.53 8.84
CA PHE A 202 15.68 27.55 8.32
C PHE A 202 14.35 27.54 9.09
N PRO A 203 13.55 28.62 9.06
CA PRO A 203 12.21 28.63 9.64
C PRO A 203 11.32 27.56 9.00
N TRP A 204 10.66 26.74 9.81
CA TRP A 204 9.77 25.70 9.30
C TRP A 204 8.50 26.33 8.70
N VAL A 205 8.06 25.75 7.57
CA VAL A 205 6.79 26.04 6.93
C VAL A 205 6.09 24.73 6.57
N PRO A 206 4.74 24.67 6.64
CA PRO A 206 3.99 23.43 6.38
C PRO A 206 4.07 22.97 4.92
N SER A 207 4.22 23.90 3.97
CA SER A 207 4.47 23.63 2.56
C SER A 207 5.08 24.85 1.88
N HIS A 208 5.71 24.65 0.72
CA HIS A 208 6.28 25.72 -0.09
C HIS A 208 6.21 25.35 -1.57
N GLU A 209 5.95 26.32 -2.45
CA GLU A 209 5.74 26.08 -3.89
C GLU A 209 6.98 25.55 -4.62
N SER A 210 8.18 25.88 -4.12
CA SER A 210 9.44 25.40 -4.67
C SER A 210 9.76 23.94 -4.33
N LEU A 211 8.97 23.30 -3.46
CA LEU A 211 9.16 21.90 -3.07
C LEU A 211 8.35 20.95 -3.97
N PRO A 212 8.82 19.70 -4.15
CA PRO A 212 8.06 18.68 -4.86
C PRO A 212 6.67 18.50 -4.26
N ARG A 213 5.67 18.28 -5.11
CA ARG A 213 4.32 17.93 -4.66
C ARG A 213 4.35 16.58 -3.94
N LYS A 214 3.42 16.39 -3.00
CA LYS A 214 3.31 15.16 -2.22
C LYS A 214 3.21 13.91 -3.09
N ASN A 215 2.46 13.97 -4.19
CA ASN A 215 2.32 12.86 -5.13
C ASN A 215 3.59 12.54 -5.94
N ALA A 216 4.56 13.46 -6.02
CA ALA A 216 5.87 13.20 -6.62
C ALA A 216 6.78 12.44 -5.65
N ILE A 217 6.58 12.59 -4.33
CA ILE A 217 7.34 11.90 -3.27
C ILE A 217 6.65 10.59 -2.83
N TYR A 218 5.33 10.59 -2.89
CA TYR A 218 4.46 9.48 -2.56
C TYR A 218 3.52 9.23 -3.75
N PRO A 219 3.95 8.47 -4.76
CA PRO A 219 3.14 8.15 -5.93
C PRO A 219 1.71 7.75 -5.54
N SER A 220 0.73 8.30 -6.26
CA SER A 220 -0.70 8.02 -6.04
C SER A 220 -1.07 6.60 -6.41
N GLN A 221 -0.33 6.03 -7.37
CA GLN A 221 -0.38 4.63 -7.75
C GLN A 221 0.71 3.88 -7.00
N ALA A 222 0.44 2.62 -6.67
CA ALA A 222 1.41 1.70 -6.11
C ALA A 222 1.84 0.73 -7.20
N SER A 223 3.12 0.38 -7.22
CA SER A 223 3.63 -0.67 -8.09
C SER A 223 3.00 -2.04 -7.74
N PRO A 224 3.13 -3.05 -8.60
CA PRO A 224 2.69 -4.41 -8.26
C PRO A 224 3.31 -4.95 -6.95
N LEU A 225 4.59 -4.64 -6.69
CA LEU A 225 5.27 -5.02 -5.45
C LEU A 225 4.75 -4.25 -4.23
N GLU A 226 4.61 -2.93 -4.36
CA GLU A 226 4.14 -2.06 -3.28
C GLU A 226 2.73 -2.42 -2.85
N GLN A 227 1.88 -2.77 -3.82
CA GLN A 227 0.55 -3.24 -3.53
C GLN A 227 0.58 -4.54 -2.71
N ARG A 228 1.49 -5.49 -3.00
CA ARG A 228 1.60 -6.75 -2.24
C ARG A 228 2.02 -6.50 -0.81
N ILE A 229 2.94 -5.57 -0.62
CA ILE A 229 3.37 -5.17 0.72
C ILE A 229 2.20 -4.50 1.45
N ASP A 230 1.46 -3.58 0.81
CA ASP A 230 0.23 -3.00 1.37
C ASP A 230 -0.76 -4.08 1.82
N GLN A 231 -0.93 -5.14 1.01
CA GLN A 231 -1.81 -6.26 1.33
C GLN A 231 -1.36 -7.03 2.58
N PHE A 232 -0.06 -7.30 2.71
CA PHE A 232 0.51 -7.91 3.91
C PHE A 232 0.21 -7.07 5.15
N LEU A 233 0.49 -5.77 5.10
CA LEU A 233 0.30 -4.85 6.23
C LEU A 233 -1.17 -4.73 6.61
N HIS A 234 -2.05 -4.73 5.60
CA HIS A 234 -3.48 -4.72 5.83
C HIS A 234 -3.95 -5.94 6.64
N ASN A 235 -3.47 -7.13 6.25
CA ASN A 235 -3.82 -8.37 6.92
C ASN A 235 -3.34 -8.35 8.39
N GLU A 236 -2.21 -7.72 8.68
CA GLU A 236 -1.75 -7.54 10.06
C GLU A 236 -2.76 -6.72 10.90
N VAL A 237 -3.23 -5.58 10.37
CA VAL A 237 -4.17 -4.69 11.06
C VAL A 237 -5.50 -5.40 11.33
N ILE A 238 -6.03 -6.11 10.33
CA ILE A 238 -7.28 -6.86 10.49
C ILE A 238 -7.13 -8.01 11.49
N ALA A 239 -6.01 -8.73 11.45
CA ALA A 239 -5.75 -9.77 12.43
C ALA A 239 -5.76 -9.22 13.86
N GLN A 240 -5.20 -8.03 14.07
CA GLN A 240 -5.19 -7.35 15.37
C GLN A 240 -6.60 -6.90 15.79
N ALA A 241 -7.35 -6.23 14.90
CA ALA A 241 -8.71 -5.76 15.18
C ALA A 241 -9.67 -6.93 15.47
N ASN A 242 -9.50 -8.03 14.76
CA ASN A 242 -10.38 -9.16 14.87
C ASN A 242 -10.05 -10.06 16.08
N ASN A 243 -8.78 -10.16 16.51
CA ASN A 243 -8.43 -10.81 17.79
C ASN A 243 -9.11 -10.12 18.99
N PHE A 244 -9.40 -8.82 18.88
CA PHE A 244 -10.17 -8.06 19.87
C PHE A 244 -11.69 -8.33 19.78
N LEU A 245 -12.22 -8.64 18.59
CA LEU A 245 -13.63 -8.95 18.39
C LEU A 245 -13.97 -10.42 18.71
N SER A 246 -13.05 -11.36 18.49
CA SER A 246 -13.26 -12.78 18.83
C SER A 246 -13.41 -13.04 20.34
N SER A 247 -13.05 -12.08 21.20
CA SER A 247 -13.40 -12.10 22.63
C SER A 247 -14.85 -11.72 22.93
N ILE A 248 -15.64 -11.32 21.93
CA ILE A 248 -17.00 -10.80 22.10
C ILE A 248 -17.93 -11.39 21.02
N SER A 249 -18.37 -12.62 21.24
CA SER A 249 -19.57 -13.26 20.63
C SER A 249 -19.52 -13.83 19.20
N SER A 250 -20.38 -14.85 19.05
CA SER A 250 -20.71 -15.74 17.93
C SER A 250 -21.36 -15.03 16.73
N GLY A 251 -20.65 -15.04 15.59
CA GLY A 251 -21.14 -14.52 14.31
C GLY A 251 -21.83 -15.58 13.43
N PRO A 252 -22.49 -15.13 12.33
CA PRO A 252 -23.15 -16.02 11.37
C PRO A 252 -22.16 -16.91 10.61
N PRO A 253 -22.65 -17.98 9.94
CA PRO A 253 -21.84 -18.89 9.13
C PRO A 253 -20.89 -18.21 8.14
N ILE A 254 -19.65 -18.68 8.07
CA ILE A 254 -18.65 -18.26 7.09
C ILE A 254 -18.34 -19.43 6.17
N ILE A 255 -18.40 -19.23 4.85
CA ILE A 255 -17.91 -20.21 3.88
C ILE A 255 -16.40 -20.11 3.81
N HIS A 256 -15.69 -21.14 4.30
CA HIS A 256 -14.23 -21.25 4.18
C HIS A 256 -13.85 -22.09 2.96
N SER A 257 -13.19 -21.49 1.96
CA SER A 257 -12.80 -22.21 0.73
C SER A 257 -11.37 -22.78 0.72
N THR A 258 -10.63 -22.79 1.83
CA THR A 258 -9.26 -23.37 1.91
C THR A 258 -9.16 -24.67 2.69
N TYR A 259 -10.25 -25.12 3.30
CA TYR A 259 -10.18 -26.21 4.27
C TYR A 259 -9.83 -27.53 3.56
N THR A 260 -8.80 -28.22 4.07
CA THR A 260 -8.44 -29.57 3.61
C THR A 260 -9.54 -30.53 4.09
N PRO A 261 -10.29 -31.19 3.20
CA PRO A 261 -11.41 -32.03 3.60
C PRO A 261 -10.93 -33.22 4.46
N PRO A 262 -11.75 -33.71 5.42
CA PRO A 262 -11.41 -34.89 6.22
C PRO A 262 -11.10 -36.11 5.34
N GLU A 263 -10.29 -37.06 5.80
CA GLU A 263 -9.89 -38.25 5.02
C GLU A 263 -11.09 -39.01 4.42
N GLU A 264 -12.22 -39.08 5.13
CA GLU A 264 -13.45 -39.72 4.64
C GLU A 264 -14.03 -39.06 3.36
N TRP A 265 -13.76 -37.77 3.16
CA TRP A 265 -14.25 -36.94 2.05
C TRP A 265 -13.30 -36.95 0.84
N THR A 266 -12.04 -37.37 1.04
CA THR A 266 -11.04 -37.51 -0.03
C THR A 266 -11.37 -38.63 -1.03
N ARG A 267 -12.34 -39.50 -0.71
CA ARG A 267 -12.82 -40.57 -1.61
C ARG A 267 -13.48 -40.04 -2.88
N ILE A 268 -14.00 -38.81 -2.87
CA ILE A 268 -14.59 -38.15 -4.05
C ILE A 268 -13.59 -37.12 -4.54
N SER A 269 -12.74 -37.53 -5.50
CA SER A 269 -11.83 -36.60 -6.16
C SER A 269 -12.63 -35.61 -7.02
N ILE A 270 -12.69 -34.34 -6.59
CA ILE A 270 -13.29 -33.25 -7.36
C ILE A 270 -12.16 -32.56 -8.15
N PRO A 271 -12.08 -32.75 -9.47
CA PRO A 271 -11.07 -32.07 -10.27
C PRO A 271 -11.40 -30.58 -10.41
N ALA A 272 -10.35 -29.76 -10.57
CA ALA A 272 -10.52 -28.39 -11.04
C ALA A 272 -11.13 -28.38 -12.45
N SER A 273 -11.88 -27.33 -12.79
CA SER A 273 -12.37 -27.19 -14.16
C SER A 273 -11.25 -26.87 -15.15
N GLU A 274 -11.44 -27.25 -16.42
CA GLU A 274 -10.44 -27.13 -17.48
C GLU A 274 -9.98 -25.69 -17.75
N ASP A 275 -10.86 -24.71 -17.51
CA ASP A 275 -10.59 -23.29 -17.70
C ASP A 275 -9.51 -22.73 -16.76
N TRP A 276 -9.22 -23.39 -15.64
CA TRP A 276 -8.09 -23.06 -14.75
C TRP A 276 -6.73 -23.29 -15.39
N GLN A 277 -6.57 -24.24 -16.31
CA GLN A 277 -5.27 -24.43 -16.96
C GLN A 277 -5.03 -23.33 -17.99
N SER A 278 -6.06 -23.02 -18.78
CA SER A 278 -6.01 -22.01 -19.83
C SER A 278 -5.74 -20.60 -19.30
N ALA A 279 -6.22 -20.28 -18.10
CA ALA A 279 -6.12 -18.94 -17.55
C ALA A 279 -4.81 -18.70 -16.75
N ALA A 280 -4.02 -19.75 -16.47
CA ALA A 280 -2.84 -19.69 -15.60
C ALA A 280 -1.73 -18.76 -16.12
N GLN A 281 -1.57 -18.61 -17.43
CA GLN A 281 -0.52 -17.76 -18.00
C GLN A 281 -0.88 -16.26 -17.98
N GLY A 282 -2.17 -15.92 -18.02
CA GLY A 282 -2.63 -14.54 -18.11
C GLY A 282 -2.87 -13.89 -16.75
N TRP A 283 -3.30 -14.68 -15.77
CA TRP A 283 -3.81 -14.19 -14.49
C TRP A 283 -2.86 -14.38 -13.31
N ARG A 284 -1.73 -15.08 -13.51
CA ARG A 284 -0.60 -15.00 -12.58
C ARG A 284 -0.01 -13.61 -12.66
N HIS A 285 0.32 -13.06 -11.50
CA HIS A 285 0.91 -11.73 -11.37
C HIS A 285 2.08 -11.50 -12.36
N ARG A 286 2.00 -10.42 -13.14
CA ARG A 286 3.08 -10.00 -14.03
C ARG A 286 4.05 -9.11 -13.25
N GLY A 287 5.20 -9.66 -12.85
CA GLY A 287 6.17 -9.05 -11.94
C GLY A 287 6.89 -7.77 -12.40
N ARG A 288 6.44 -7.06 -13.44
CA ARG A 288 7.03 -5.78 -13.87
C ARG A 288 5.95 -4.88 -14.44
N ALA A 289 5.62 -3.82 -13.73
CA ALA A 289 5.00 -2.65 -14.34
C ALA A 289 6.10 -1.58 -14.45
N PRO A 290 6.36 -1.02 -15.64
CA PRO A 290 7.29 0.10 -15.74
C PRO A 290 6.85 1.21 -14.79
N PHE A 291 7.81 1.84 -14.10
CA PHE A 291 7.54 3.09 -13.41
C PHE A 291 7.27 4.15 -14.48
N GLU A 292 6.00 4.32 -14.82
CA GLU A 292 5.57 5.40 -15.69
C GLU A 292 5.62 6.68 -14.86
N THR A 293 6.74 7.41 -14.95
CA THR A 293 6.74 8.83 -14.60
C THR A 293 5.60 9.48 -15.38
N LYS A 294 4.82 10.33 -14.70
CA LYS A 294 3.60 10.98 -15.22
C LYS A 294 3.75 11.63 -16.61
N ASP A 295 4.98 11.87 -17.05
CA ASP A 295 5.32 12.46 -18.34
C ASP A 295 5.03 11.56 -19.56
N ASN A 296 4.83 10.24 -19.38
CA ASN A 296 4.61 9.30 -20.49
C ASN A 296 3.19 8.74 -20.62
N ILE A 297 2.27 9.07 -19.71
CA ILE A 297 0.86 8.92 -20.03
C ILE A 297 0.54 10.13 -20.91
N PRO A 298 0.17 9.97 -22.19
CA PRO A 298 -0.30 11.09 -22.97
C PRO A 298 -1.50 11.66 -22.23
N VAL A 299 -1.27 12.78 -21.56
CA VAL A 299 -2.29 13.63 -20.98
C VAL A 299 -3.07 14.19 -22.17
N ILE A 300 -4.01 13.41 -22.69
CA ILE A 300 -5.10 13.95 -23.51
C ILE A 300 -6.06 14.65 -22.54
N VAL A 301 -5.56 15.71 -21.90
CA VAL A 301 -6.42 16.72 -21.28
C VAL A 301 -6.81 17.65 -22.40
N ASN A 302 -7.96 17.37 -22.99
CA ASN A 302 -8.76 18.43 -23.55
C ASN A 302 -9.88 18.76 -22.56
N ASN A 303 -9.64 19.86 -21.85
CA ASN A 303 -10.59 20.73 -21.14
C ASN A 303 -10.93 20.45 -19.67
N LYS A 304 -10.79 21.53 -18.88
CA LYS A 304 -11.39 21.78 -17.55
C LYS A 304 -12.87 21.37 -17.46
N THR A 305 -13.59 21.31 -18.60
CA THR A 305 -14.99 20.90 -18.73
C THR A 305 -15.26 19.45 -18.28
N SER A 306 -14.30 18.53 -18.38
CA SER A 306 -14.52 17.12 -17.98
C SER A 306 -14.56 16.96 -16.46
N LYS A 307 -13.72 17.69 -15.72
CA LYS A 307 -13.70 17.73 -14.24
C LYS A 307 -15.02 18.27 -13.69
N SER A 308 -15.55 19.35 -14.29
CA SER A 308 -16.84 19.95 -13.91
C SER A 308 -18.03 19.05 -14.19
N LYS A 309 -18.04 18.36 -15.35
CA LYS A 309 -19.12 17.43 -15.74
C LYS A 309 -19.17 16.17 -14.88
N MET A 310 -18.01 15.66 -14.48
CA MET A 310 -17.91 14.52 -13.55
C MET A 310 -18.34 14.89 -12.13
N LEU A 311 -17.94 16.08 -11.64
CA LEU A 311 -18.40 16.60 -10.35
C LEU A 311 -19.93 16.78 -10.35
N LEU A 312 -20.46 17.28 -11.46
CA LEU A 312 -21.90 17.41 -11.68
C LEU A 312 -22.56 16.03 -11.70
N ALA A 313 -22.01 15.05 -12.41
CA ALA A 313 -22.55 13.68 -12.47
C ALA A 313 -22.51 12.97 -11.11
N MET A 314 -21.45 13.12 -10.32
CA MET A 314 -21.37 12.56 -8.97
C MET A 314 -22.35 13.27 -8.02
N ARG A 315 -22.40 14.61 -8.04
CA ARG A 315 -23.37 15.37 -7.24
C ARG A 315 -24.81 15.03 -7.64
N GLN A 316 -25.11 14.91 -8.94
CA GLN A 316 -26.40 14.47 -9.48
C GLN A 316 -26.75 13.04 -9.08
N PHE A 317 -25.77 12.13 -9.13
CA PHE A 317 -25.94 10.73 -8.73
C PHE A 317 -26.33 10.58 -7.24
N PHE A 318 -25.83 11.47 -6.37
CA PHE A 318 -26.23 11.53 -4.96
C PHE A 318 -27.42 12.45 -4.68
N SER A 319 -27.76 13.39 -5.57
CA SER A 319 -28.84 14.36 -5.37
C SER A 319 -30.21 13.90 -5.90
N LEU A 320 -30.31 12.83 -6.68
CA LEU A 320 -31.58 12.41 -7.28
C LEU A 320 -32.03 11.03 -6.78
N GLU A 321 -33.21 11.01 -6.14
CA GLU A 321 -34.03 9.82 -5.87
C GLU A 321 -34.51 9.09 -7.16
N SER A 322 -34.15 9.52 -8.36
CA SER A 322 -34.61 8.91 -9.61
C SER A 322 -33.56 8.82 -10.72
N VAL A 323 -33.42 7.60 -11.26
CA VAL A 323 -32.98 7.21 -12.62
C VAL A 323 -31.69 7.83 -13.17
N VAL A 324 -30.61 7.03 -13.18
CA VAL A 324 -29.39 7.30 -13.95
C VAL A 324 -29.69 7.16 -15.45
N GLU A 325 -29.69 8.27 -16.19
CA GLU A 325 -29.88 8.29 -17.65
C GLU A 325 -28.72 7.61 -18.40
N HIS A 326 -28.98 7.18 -19.65
CA HIS A 326 -27.99 6.50 -20.50
C HIS A 326 -26.71 7.33 -20.74
N ARG A 327 -26.84 8.66 -20.79
CA ARG A 327 -25.74 9.60 -21.04
C ARG A 327 -24.80 9.75 -19.85
N GLU A 328 -25.31 9.65 -18.62
CA GLU A 328 -24.52 9.68 -17.39
C GLU A 328 -23.72 8.38 -17.20
N LYS A 329 -24.31 7.23 -17.59
CA LYS A 329 -23.61 5.94 -17.63
C LYS A 329 -22.44 5.94 -18.61
N GLN A 330 -22.60 6.59 -19.77
CA GLN A 330 -21.53 6.71 -20.76
C GLN A 330 -20.39 7.63 -20.28
N LEU A 331 -20.70 8.73 -19.60
CA LEU A 331 -19.69 9.61 -19.00
C LEU A 331 -18.92 8.90 -17.86
N LEU A 332 -19.64 8.13 -17.03
CA LEU A 332 -19.02 7.28 -15.99
C LEU A 332 -18.15 6.19 -16.59
N PHE A 333 -18.54 5.60 -17.73
CA PHE A 333 -17.74 4.62 -18.48
C PHE A 333 -16.41 5.20 -18.99
N GLU A 334 -16.46 6.36 -19.65
CA GLU A 334 -15.27 7.07 -20.15
C GLU A 334 -14.35 7.56 -19.03
N THR A 335 -14.89 7.78 -17.83
CA THR A 335 -14.14 8.24 -16.65
C THR A 335 -13.54 7.08 -15.86
N ALA A 336 -14.27 5.98 -15.68
CA ALA A 336 -13.80 4.78 -14.99
C ALA A 336 -12.59 4.16 -15.69
N THR A 337 -12.50 4.29 -17.02
CA THR A 337 -11.36 3.83 -17.83
C THR A 337 -10.16 4.80 -17.79
N ARG A 338 -10.31 6.01 -17.22
CA ARG A 338 -9.29 7.09 -17.17
C ARG A 338 -8.99 7.61 -15.75
N MET A 339 -9.19 6.75 -14.73
CA MET A 339 -9.12 7.05 -13.28
C MET A 339 -7.85 7.73 -12.73
N PRO A 340 -6.62 7.58 -13.28
CA PRO A 340 -5.43 8.24 -12.74
C PRO A 340 -5.55 9.77 -12.58
N LEU A 341 -6.39 10.41 -13.40
CA LEU A 341 -6.61 11.86 -13.43
C LEU A 341 -7.44 12.39 -12.25
N LEU A 342 -8.19 11.52 -11.57
CA LEU A 342 -9.13 11.88 -10.49
C LEU A 342 -8.42 12.10 -9.15
N TYR A 343 -7.43 11.26 -8.83
CA TYR A 343 -6.72 11.31 -7.54
C TYR A 343 -5.93 12.61 -7.36
N ASP A 344 -5.22 13.06 -8.41
CA ASP A 344 -4.47 14.32 -8.41
C ASP A 344 -5.37 15.57 -8.28
N ALA A 345 -6.65 15.42 -8.59
CA ALA A 345 -7.61 16.52 -8.58
C ALA A 345 -8.30 16.71 -7.22
N CYS A 346 -8.12 15.77 -6.28
CA CYS A 346 -8.81 15.68 -4.98
C CYS A 346 -8.15 16.47 -3.84
N GLU A 347 -6.87 16.84 -3.95
CA GLU A 347 -6.14 17.57 -2.88
C GLU A 347 -6.75 18.95 -2.54
N THR A 348 -7.68 19.46 -3.36
CA THR A 348 -8.33 20.77 -3.18
C THR A 348 -9.81 20.70 -2.75
N TRP A 349 -10.29 19.55 -2.23
CA TRP A 349 -11.72 19.32 -1.99
C TRP A 349 -12.07 19.35 -0.50
N GLU A 350 -13.19 20.00 -0.17
CA GLU A 350 -13.71 20.12 1.20
C GLU A 350 -14.77 19.05 1.56
N ASP A 351 -15.33 18.33 0.57
CA ASP A 351 -16.38 17.31 0.78
C ASP A 351 -15.77 15.92 1.08
N GLU A 352 -15.77 15.56 2.36
CA GLU A 352 -15.23 14.30 2.87
C GLU A 352 -15.91 13.05 2.27
N ALA A 353 -17.21 13.10 1.99
CA ALA A 353 -17.94 11.95 1.45
C ALA A 353 -17.54 11.68 0.00
N ALA A 354 -17.45 12.75 -0.81
CA ALA A 354 -17.01 12.66 -2.19
C ALA A 354 -15.57 12.12 -2.29
N LEU A 355 -14.67 12.57 -1.41
CA LEU A 355 -13.30 12.07 -1.31
C LEU A 355 -13.25 10.56 -1.03
N LYS A 356 -14.05 10.07 -0.06
CA LYS A 356 -14.12 8.64 0.28
C LYS A 356 -14.61 7.78 -0.88
N ILE A 357 -15.57 8.27 -1.66
CA ILE A 357 -16.08 7.54 -2.84
C ILE A 357 -15.01 7.45 -3.93
N ILE A 358 -14.32 8.56 -4.21
CA ILE A 358 -13.24 8.57 -5.20
C ILE A 358 -12.12 7.62 -4.79
N LEU A 359 -11.74 7.62 -3.50
CA LEU A 359 -10.76 6.68 -2.97
C LEU A 359 -11.20 5.23 -3.14
N CYS A 360 -12.46 4.89 -2.81
CA CYS A 360 -13.01 3.54 -2.99
C CYS A 360 -12.93 3.07 -4.45
N VAL A 361 -13.40 3.89 -5.39
CA VAL A 361 -13.44 3.52 -6.81
C VAL A 361 -12.03 3.50 -7.42
N SER A 362 -11.15 4.40 -7.00
CA SER A 362 -9.74 4.40 -7.46
C SER A 362 -9.03 3.12 -7.02
N ARG A 363 -9.19 2.70 -5.76
CA ARG A 363 -8.66 1.43 -5.25
C ARG A 363 -9.21 0.22 -6.00
N GLN A 364 -10.50 0.25 -6.32
CA GLN A 364 -11.14 -0.82 -7.10
C GLN A 364 -10.55 -0.93 -8.51
N TRP A 365 -10.48 0.20 -9.22
CA TRP A 365 -9.94 0.28 -10.57
C TRP A 365 -8.48 -0.21 -10.61
N GLU A 366 -7.66 0.27 -9.69
CA GLU A 366 -6.25 -0.12 -9.55
C GLU A 366 -6.11 -1.62 -9.34
N GLY A 367 -6.93 -2.20 -8.48
CA GLY A 367 -6.91 -3.64 -8.20
C GLY A 367 -7.34 -4.52 -9.35
N MET A 368 -8.22 -4.02 -10.23
CA MET A 368 -8.71 -4.78 -11.38
C MET A 368 -7.80 -4.60 -12.61
N ARG A 369 -7.29 -3.39 -12.89
CA ARG A 369 -6.52 -3.12 -14.12
C ARG A 369 -5.22 -3.91 -14.23
N LEU A 370 -4.69 -4.39 -13.11
CA LEU A 370 -3.47 -5.21 -13.08
C LEU A 370 -3.68 -6.65 -13.56
N TYR A 371 -4.94 -7.09 -13.66
CA TYR A 371 -5.30 -8.42 -14.11
C TYR A 371 -6.07 -8.36 -15.44
N PRO A 372 -6.19 -9.48 -16.18
CA PRO A 372 -6.90 -9.55 -17.47
C PRO A 372 -8.43 -9.36 -17.41
N TYR A 373 -8.93 -8.43 -16.59
CA TYR A 373 -10.29 -7.92 -16.68
C TYR A 373 -10.43 -7.02 -17.92
N SER A 374 -11.54 -7.16 -18.63
CA SER A 374 -11.93 -6.24 -19.70
C SER A 374 -12.39 -4.90 -19.13
N ASP A 375 -12.31 -3.84 -19.92
CA ASP A 375 -12.82 -2.51 -19.55
C ASP A 375 -14.31 -2.57 -19.18
N GLU A 376 -15.11 -3.39 -19.88
CA GLU A 376 -16.52 -3.62 -19.55
C GLU A 376 -16.73 -4.26 -18.18
N GLU A 377 -15.85 -5.18 -17.77
CA GLU A 377 -15.91 -5.80 -16.45
C GLU A 377 -15.52 -4.83 -15.34
N ILE A 378 -14.43 -4.08 -15.52
CA ILE A 378 -13.99 -3.05 -14.58
C ILE A 378 -15.11 -2.02 -14.38
N HIS A 379 -15.66 -1.51 -15.49
CA HIS A 379 -16.78 -0.59 -15.45
C HIS A 379 -18.00 -1.16 -14.72
N ARG A 380 -18.42 -2.38 -15.08
CA ARG A 380 -19.58 -3.03 -14.45
C ARG A 380 -19.37 -3.17 -12.94
N SER A 381 -18.17 -3.55 -12.52
CA SER A 381 -17.84 -3.68 -11.10
C SER A 381 -17.88 -2.33 -10.38
N ILE A 382 -17.33 -1.27 -10.97
CA ILE A 382 -17.35 0.09 -10.41
C ILE A 382 -18.78 0.62 -10.29
N MET A 383 -19.62 0.42 -11.31
CA MET A 383 -21.02 0.86 -11.29
C MET A 383 -21.84 0.14 -10.22
N THR A 384 -21.59 -1.16 -10.03
CA THR A 384 -22.19 -1.89 -8.90
C THR A 384 -21.76 -1.29 -7.58
N THR A 385 -20.47 -0.97 -7.42
CA THR A 385 -19.91 -0.37 -6.20
C THR A 385 -20.52 0.98 -5.90
N LEU A 386 -20.60 1.88 -6.88
CA LEU A 386 -21.25 3.19 -6.73
C LEU A 386 -22.72 3.05 -6.31
N SER A 387 -23.44 2.10 -6.93
CA SER A 387 -24.83 1.80 -6.57
C SER A 387 -24.95 1.34 -5.11
N LEU A 388 -24.03 0.49 -4.66
CA LEU A 388 -23.99 0.00 -3.28
C LEU A 388 -23.59 1.09 -2.27
N LEU A 389 -22.61 1.93 -2.60
CA LEU A 389 -22.20 3.07 -1.77
C LEU A 389 -23.34 4.06 -1.60
N ARG A 390 -24.11 4.33 -2.66
CA ARG A 390 -25.32 5.16 -2.58
C ARG A 390 -26.35 4.56 -1.62
N ILE A 391 -26.65 3.27 -1.71
CA ILE A 391 -27.56 2.60 -0.76
C ILE A 391 -27.04 2.74 0.67
N ARG A 392 -25.73 2.53 0.89
CA ARG A 392 -25.12 2.63 2.23
C ARG A 392 -25.18 4.05 2.80
N LEU A 393 -24.87 5.06 2.00
CA LEU A 393 -24.75 6.46 2.44
C LEU A 393 -26.10 7.18 2.54
N VAL A 394 -27.03 6.91 1.62
CA VAL A 394 -28.31 7.63 1.49
C VAL A 394 -29.45 6.90 2.19
N GLU A 395 -29.59 5.59 1.99
CA GLU A 395 -30.80 4.85 2.43
C GLU A 395 -30.71 4.34 3.89
N LYS A 396 -29.58 4.56 4.59
CA LYS A 396 -29.29 4.19 6.00
C LYS A 396 -29.93 2.88 6.51
N SER A 397 -30.13 1.85 5.66
CA SER A 397 -30.83 0.62 6.10
C SER A 397 -30.73 -0.61 5.18
N PHE A 398 -30.61 -1.78 5.84
CA PHE A 398 -31.12 -3.15 5.61
C PHE A 398 -31.24 -3.79 4.20
N ARG A 399 -31.38 -3.06 3.07
CA ARG A 399 -31.53 -3.66 1.72
C ARG A 399 -30.28 -4.38 1.24
N TYR A 400 -29.11 -3.88 1.66
CA TYR A 400 -27.79 -4.50 1.43
C TYR A 400 -27.76 -5.97 1.86
N GLN A 401 -28.31 -6.28 3.05
CA GLN A 401 -28.28 -7.63 3.63
C GLN A 401 -29.26 -8.61 2.97
N LYS A 402 -30.30 -8.12 2.28
CA LYS A 402 -31.31 -8.98 1.63
C LYS A 402 -30.86 -9.56 0.29
N LYS A 403 -30.03 -8.84 -0.48
CA LYS A 403 -29.55 -9.31 -1.80
C LYS A 403 -28.28 -10.15 -1.70
N TYR A 404 -27.35 -9.76 -0.84
CA TYR A 404 -26.06 -10.44 -0.66
C TYR A 404 -26.06 -11.20 0.67
N THR A 405 -26.75 -12.35 0.67
CA THR A 405 -27.03 -13.14 1.87
C THR A 405 -25.83 -14.01 2.28
N GLU A 406 -25.03 -14.44 1.32
CA GLU A 406 -23.94 -15.39 1.56
C GLU A 406 -22.63 -14.64 1.80
N LYS A 407 -21.90 -15.00 2.85
CA LYS A 407 -20.54 -14.51 3.10
C LYS A 407 -19.54 -15.55 2.60
N VAL A 408 -18.66 -15.15 1.68
CA VAL A 408 -17.65 -16.02 1.08
C VAL A 408 -16.27 -15.57 1.54
N GLU A 409 -15.43 -16.51 1.96
CA GLU A 409 -14.06 -16.28 2.42
C GLU A 409 -13.10 -17.33 1.82
N PHE A 410 -12.01 -16.88 1.19
CA PHE A 410 -11.08 -17.73 0.42
C PHE A 410 -9.76 -18.02 1.11
N CYS A 411 -9.46 -17.41 2.25
CA CYS A 411 -8.27 -17.69 3.08
C CYS A 411 -8.67 -17.54 4.54
N PRO A 412 -8.44 -18.47 5.47
CA PRO A 412 -8.54 -18.23 6.88
C PRO A 412 -7.26 -17.54 7.34
N ASN A 413 -7.40 -16.50 8.13
CA ASN A 413 -6.29 -15.89 8.85
C ASN A 413 -5.67 -16.95 9.80
N PRO A 414 -4.33 -17.12 9.87
CA PRO A 414 -3.66 -18.03 10.81
C PRO A 414 -4.06 -17.84 12.28
N LYS A 415 -4.66 -16.69 12.63
CA LYS A 415 -5.16 -16.36 13.97
C LYS A 415 -6.68 -16.53 14.14
N GLY A 416 -7.37 -17.09 13.14
CA GLY A 416 -8.76 -17.51 13.25
C GLY A 416 -9.81 -16.40 13.11
N VAL A 417 -9.46 -15.21 12.61
CA VAL A 417 -10.44 -14.13 12.52
C VAL A 417 -10.38 -13.30 11.24
N GLY A 418 -11.46 -13.41 10.45
CA GLY A 418 -11.90 -12.59 9.32
C GLY A 418 -10.84 -12.25 8.28
N ALA A 419 -10.86 -12.92 7.14
CA ALA A 419 -9.92 -12.60 6.07
C ALA A 419 -10.39 -11.51 5.13
N MET A 420 -9.40 -10.87 4.54
CA MET A 420 -9.63 -9.87 3.52
C MET A 420 -10.24 -10.47 2.23
N SER A 421 -10.25 -11.79 2.02
CA SER A 421 -11.06 -12.41 0.96
C SER A 421 -12.56 -12.34 1.21
N ALA A 422 -12.99 -11.91 2.40
CA ALA A 422 -14.38 -11.86 2.77
C ALA A 422 -15.15 -10.80 1.97
N GLY A 423 -16.16 -11.27 1.24
CA GLY A 423 -17.17 -10.43 0.60
C GLY A 423 -18.54 -11.08 0.73
N ARG A 424 -19.58 -10.35 0.29
CA ARG A 424 -20.92 -10.90 0.25
C ARG A 424 -21.35 -11.17 -1.19
N VAL A 425 -22.05 -12.28 -1.39
CA VAL A 425 -22.55 -12.66 -2.71
C VAL A 425 -24.02 -13.00 -2.67
N SER A 426 -24.68 -12.80 -3.80
CA SER A 426 -26.02 -13.32 -4.00
C SER A 426 -25.96 -14.85 -4.19
N LYS A 427 -26.92 -15.56 -3.59
CA LYS A 427 -27.04 -17.02 -3.75
C LYS A 427 -27.11 -17.45 -5.22
N SER A 428 -27.71 -16.62 -6.08
CA SER A 428 -27.79 -16.89 -7.51
C SER A 428 -26.43 -16.80 -8.21
N ALA A 429 -25.62 -15.79 -7.91
CA ALA A 429 -24.28 -15.64 -8.48
C ALA A 429 -23.35 -16.74 -7.99
N LEU A 430 -23.42 -17.05 -6.68
CA LEU A 430 -22.65 -18.16 -6.10
C LEU A 430 -22.93 -19.48 -6.83
N LYS A 431 -24.20 -19.84 -7.04
CA LYS A 431 -24.60 -21.06 -7.75
C LYS A 431 -24.14 -21.10 -9.21
N ARG A 432 -24.11 -19.94 -9.89
CA ARG A 432 -23.58 -19.84 -11.27
C ARG A 432 -22.07 -20.07 -11.30
N ALA A 433 -21.33 -19.59 -10.30
CA ALA A 433 -19.88 -19.68 -10.25
C ALA A 433 -19.33 -21.11 -10.04
N LEU A 434 -20.12 -21.98 -9.38
CA LEU A 434 -19.70 -23.32 -8.99
C LEU A 434 -19.26 -24.19 -10.17
N ASN A 435 -18.16 -24.92 -9.97
CA ASN A 435 -17.61 -25.92 -10.88
C ASN A 435 -18.66 -27.03 -11.16
N PRO A 436 -18.91 -27.40 -12.44
CA PRO A 436 -19.79 -28.52 -12.78
C PRO A 436 -19.44 -29.85 -12.10
N HIS A 437 -18.15 -30.15 -11.90
CA HIS A 437 -17.70 -31.33 -11.16
C HIS A 437 -18.11 -31.26 -9.69
N PHE A 438 -17.96 -30.10 -9.05
CA PHE A 438 -18.40 -29.88 -7.68
C PHE A 438 -19.93 -30.03 -7.55
N LYS A 439 -20.72 -29.45 -8.47
CA LYS A 439 -22.18 -29.63 -8.49
C LYS A 439 -22.60 -31.10 -8.57
N ARG A 440 -21.89 -31.90 -9.38
CA ARG A 440 -22.13 -33.35 -9.49
C ARG A 440 -21.78 -34.08 -8.20
N ALA A 441 -20.64 -33.77 -7.60
CA ALA A 441 -20.22 -34.35 -6.33
C ALA A 441 -21.23 -34.05 -5.21
N VAL A 442 -21.68 -32.79 -5.09
CA VAL A 442 -22.74 -32.38 -4.16
C VAL A 442 -24.01 -33.21 -4.34
N LYS A 443 -24.46 -33.39 -5.59
CA LYS A 443 -25.67 -34.17 -5.92
C LYS A 443 -25.51 -35.65 -5.56
N GLN A 444 -24.32 -36.22 -5.75
CA GLN A 444 -24.01 -37.61 -5.40
C GLN A 444 -23.94 -37.83 -3.88
N MET A 445 -23.45 -36.86 -3.13
CA MET A 445 -23.34 -36.92 -1.67
C MET A 445 -24.64 -36.62 -0.93
N GLY A 446 -25.60 -35.93 -1.56
CA GLY A 446 -26.76 -35.29 -0.91
C GLY A 446 -27.61 -36.17 0.03
N ALA A 447 -27.63 -37.50 -0.15
CA ALA A 447 -28.35 -38.42 0.72
C ALA A 447 -27.59 -38.86 2.00
N HIS A 448 -26.28 -38.61 2.07
CA HIS A 448 -25.38 -39.12 3.11
C HIS A 448 -24.68 -38.01 3.93
N LEU A 449 -25.03 -36.75 3.70
CA LEU A 449 -24.40 -35.62 4.36
C LEU A 449 -24.96 -35.40 5.78
N PRO A 450 -24.12 -35.05 6.78
CA PRO A 450 -24.59 -34.65 8.11
C PRO A 450 -25.47 -33.40 8.07
N TYR A 451 -26.35 -33.25 9.06
CA TYR A 451 -27.45 -32.26 9.09
C TYR A 451 -27.09 -30.77 8.82
N PRO A 452 -25.90 -30.21 9.09
CA PRO A 452 -25.60 -28.85 8.63
C PRO A 452 -25.32 -28.77 7.12
N PHE A 453 -24.81 -29.83 6.50
CA PHE A 453 -24.43 -29.85 5.09
C PHE A 453 -25.61 -30.12 4.15
N VAL A 454 -26.67 -30.79 4.61
CA VAL A 454 -27.85 -31.15 3.79
C VAL A 454 -28.63 -29.90 3.35
N GLN A 455 -28.65 -28.83 4.15
CA GLN A 455 -29.47 -27.65 3.88
C GLN A 455 -28.88 -26.72 2.81
N CYS A 456 -27.55 -26.57 2.77
CA CYS A 456 -26.84 -25.74 1.80
C CYS A 456 -25.46 -26.35 1.49
N PRO A 457 -25.40 -27.52 0.84
CA PRO A 457 -24.13 -28.22 0.62
C PRO A 457 -23.14 -27.40 -0.22
N GLU A 458 -23.63 -26.51 -1.10
CA GLU A 458 -22.77 -25.63 -1.88
C GLU A 458 -22.02 -24.57 -1.06
N VAL A 459 -22.56 -24.27 0.14
CA VAL A 459 -22.00 -23.35 1.13
C VAL A 459 -21.06 -24.12 2.05
N TRP A 460 -21.51 -25.24 2.60
CA TRP A 460 -20.86 -25.89 3.72
C TRP A 460 -19.81 -26.96 3.37
N LEU A 461 -19.89 -27.61 2.20
CA LEU A 461 -18.93 -28.67 1.85
C LEU A 461 -17.51 -28.07 1.70
N PRO A 462 -16.49 -28.57 2.40
CA PRO A 462 -15.11 -28.12 2.21
C PRO A 462 -14.58 -28.51 0.82
N ALA A 463 -13.95 -27.55 0.16
CA ALA A 463 -13.30 -27.75 -1.13
C ALA A 463 -12.34 -26.60 -1.41
N LEU A 464 -11.21 -26.89 -2.07
CA LEU A 464 -10.31 -25.87 -2.56
C LEU A 464 -11.04 -24.95 -3.54
N PRO A 465 -10.63 -23.68 -3.69
CA PRO A 465 -11.32 -22.75 -4.57
C PRO A 465 -11.35 -23.24 -6.04
N THR A 466 -10.25 -23.84 -6.51
CA THR A 466 -10.14 -24.48 -7.84
C THR A 466 -11.11 -25.63 -8.04
N GLN A 467 -11.45 -26.34 -6.97
CA GLN A 467 -12.39 -27.45 -6.99
C GLN A 467 -13.84 -26.94 -6.92
N ARG A 468 -14.09 -25.92 -6.09
CA ARG A 468 -15.43 -25.37 -5.85
C ARG A 468 -15.94 -24.54 -7.02
N PHE A 469 -15.09 -23.72 -7.64
CA PHE A 469 -15.48 -22.77 -8.67
C PHE A 469 -14.86 -23.10 -10.03
N SER A 470 -15.61 -22.79 -11.09
CA SER A 470 -14.98 -22.62 -12.40
C SER A 470 -14.20 -21.32 -12.43
N PHE A 471 -13.12 -21.24 -13.23
CA PHE A 471 -12.35 -20.00 -13.34
C PHE A 471 -13.23 -18.84 -13.84
N ALA A 472 -13.95 -19.07 -14.94
CA ALA A 472 -14.87 -18.09 -15.52
C ALA A 472 -16.00 -17.71 -14.53
N GLY A 473 -16.52 -18.71 -13.80
CA GLY A 473 -17.53 -18.49 -12.79
C GLY A 473 -17.05 -17.63 -11.62
N LEU A 474 -15.84 -17.88 -11.11
CA LEU A 474 -15.24 -17.09 -10.04
C LEU A 474 -14.93 -15.67 -10.51
N ARG A 475 -14.36 -15.50 -11.70
CA ARG A 475 -14.13 -14.18 -12.32
C ARG A 475 -15.42 -13.36 -12.39
N GLN A 476 -16.52 -13.97 -12.85
CA GLN A 476 -17.81 -13.28 -12.92
C GLN A 476 -18.34 -12.93 -11.52
N LEU A 477 -18.23 -13.84 -10.55
CA LEU A 477 -18.63 -13.62 -9.16
C LEU A 477 -17.84 -12.47 -8.52
N LEU A 478 -16.55 -12.36 -8.85
CA LEU A 478 -15.68 -11.27 -8.44
C LEU A 478 -16.20 -9.94 -8.96
N VAL A 479 -16.38 -9.84 -10.27
CA VAL A 479 -16.84 -8.61 -10.94
C VAL A 479 -18.21 -8.15 -10.42
N SER A 480 -19.16 -9.07 -10.26
CA SER A 480 -20.56 -8.71 -10.02
C SER A 480 -20.90 -8.50 -8.54
N ASP A 481 -20.29 -9.28 -7.63
CA ASP A 481 -20.76 -9.38 -6.25
C ASP A 481 -19.61 -9.17 -5.25
N LEU A 482 -18.52 -9.94 -5.33
CA LEU A 482 -17.47 -9.92 -4.29
C LEU A 482 -16.70 -8.60 -4.27
N ILE A 483 -16.12 -8.15 -5.40
CA ILE A 483 -15.33 -6.92 -5.43
C ILE A 483 -16.18 -5.72 -4.96
N PRO A 484 -17.41 -5.51 -5.49
CA PRO A 484 -18.22 -4.37 -5.07
C PRO A 484 -18.62 -4.39 -3.60
N THR A 485 -19.06 -5.54 -3.09
CA THR A 485 -19.48 -5.66 -1.67
C THR A 485 -18.29 -5.51 -0.73
N GLN A 486 -17.14 -6.06 -1.11
CA GLN A 486 -15.90 -5.93 -0.35
C GLN A 486 -15.45 -4.47 -0.26
N ILE A 487 -15.51 -3.70 -1.35
CA ILE A 487 -15.20 -2.26 -1.34
C ILE A 487 -16.18 -1.50 -0.43
N VAL A 488 -17.47 -1.79 -0.50
CA VAL A 488 -18.52 -1.07 0.26
C VAL A 488 -18.50 -1.41 1.75
N GLU A 489 -18.20 -2.66 2.11
CA GLU A 489 -18.06 -3.08 3.51
C GLU A 489 -16.81 -2.49 4.16
N ARG A 490 -15.75 -2.28 3.39
CA ARG A 490 -14.45 -1.80 3.88
C ARG A 490 -14.15 -0.33 3.59
N GLY A 491 -15.03 0.38 2.89
CA GLY A 491 -14.83 1.79 2.62
C GLY A 491 -14.64 2.58 3.92
N ASP A 492 -13.80 3.62 3.89
CA ASP A 492 -13.36 4.45 5.03
C ASP A 492 -14.48 5.28 5.71
N PHE A 493 -15.72 4.79 5.71
CA PHE A 493 -16.91 5.48 6.19
C PHE A 493 -17.12 5.38 7.70
N ASP A 494 -16.41 4.47 8.38
CA ASP A 494 -16.60 4.17 9.81
C ASP A 494 -15.48 4.78 10.70
N GLY A 495 -14.77 5.81 10.22
CA GLY A 495 -13.78 6.57 11.01
C GLY A 495 -12.45 5.85 11.27
N GLN A 496 -12.32 4.59 10.83
CA GLN A 496 -11.02 3.92 10.76
C GLN A 496 -10.32 4.36 9.48
N THR A 497 -9.27 5.19 9.62
CA THR A 497 -8.34 5.49 8.54
C THR A 497 -7.56 4.22 8.21
N PHE A 498 -8.03 3.44 7.24
CA PHE A 498 -7.29 2.25 6.82
C PHE A 498 -6.10 2.69 5.97
N PRO A 499 -4.86 2.38 6.38
CA PRO A 499 -3.65 2.98 5.81
C PRO A 499 -3.28 2.48 4.41
N THR A 500 -4.05 1.57 3.80
CA THR A 500 -3.60 0.86 2.58
C THR A 500 -4.14 1.49 1.30
N ARG A 501 -3.25 1.66 0.31
CA ARG A 501 -3.54 2.41 -0.93
C ARG A 501 -4.17 1.54 -2.03
N SER A 502 -4.13 0.21 -1.93
CA SER A 502 -4.60 -0.67 -3.01
C SER A 502 -5.26 -1.98 -2.54
N LEU A 503 -6.16 -2.50 -3.37
CA LEU A 503 -6.84 -3.79 -3.19
C LEU A 503 -6.52 -4.68 -4.40
N PHE A 504 -6.52 -5.99 -4.24
CA PHE A 504 -6.23 -6.93 -5.34
C PHE A 504 -7.38 -7.88 -5.59
N PHE A 505 -7.61 -8.20 -6.87
CA PHE A 505 -8.71 -9.05 -7.29
C PHE A 505 -8.26 -10.13 -8.30
N SER A 506 -7.28 -10.95 -7.94
CA SER A 506 -6.88 -12.12 -8.74
C SER A 506 -7.77 -13.33 -8.40
N PRO A 507 -8.37 -14.01 -9.38
CA PRO A 507 -8.96 -15.32 -9.16
C PRO A 507 -7.91 -16.45 -9.10
N PHE A 508 -6.66 -16.24 -9.57
CA PHE A 508 -5.59 -17.27 -9.56
C PHE A 508 -4.79 -17.27 -8.29
N ASP A 509 -4.34 -16.09 -7.92
CA ASP A 509 -3.73 -15.86 -6.64
C ASP A 509 -4.93 -15.79 -5.70
N PHE A 510 -5.50 -16.95 -5.33
CA PHE A 510 -6.61 -17.06 -4.37
C PHE A 510 -6.30 -16.36 -3.04
N ALA A 511 -5.05 -15.92 -2.88
CA ALA A 511 -4.68 -14.62 -2.31
C ALA A 511 -5.38 -13.42 -2.99
N ILE A 512 -6.72 -13.45 -3.07
CA ILE A 512 -7.46 -12.33 -2.54
C ILE A 512 -7.08 -12.37 -1.05
N PHE A 513 -5.92 -11.79 -0.75
CA PHE A 513 -5.26 -11.66 0.54
C PHE A 513 -4.51 -12.87 1.11
N GLY A 514 -3.19 -12.66 1.27
CA GLY A 514 -2.28 -13.40 2.15
C GLY A 514 -1.70 -14.67 1.52
N PRO A 515 -0.43 -15.02 1.82
CA PRO A 515 0.23 -16.18 1.22
C PRO A 515 -0.22 -17.50 1.87
N ALA A 516 0.04 -18.57 1.14
CA ALA A 516 0.05 -19.95 1.62
C ALA A 516 0.94 -20.14 2.86
#